data_AF-A0A150G820-F1
#
_entry.id   AF-A0A150G820-F1
#
_cell.length_a   1.000
_cell.length_b   1.000
_cell.length_c   1.000
_cell.angle_alpha   90.00
_cell.angle_beta   90.00
_cell.angle_gamma   90.00
#
_symmetry.space_group_name_H-M   'P 1'
#
loop_
_entity.id
_entity.type
_entity.pdbx_description
1 polymer ?
#
loop_
_entity_poly.entity_id
_entity_poly.type
_entity_poly.pdbx_seq_one_letter_code
_entity_poly.pdbx_strand_id
1 'polypeptide(L)'
;MGAHFDALLAAGITEAFDPAAGTSEHDFAAVVNPLHVVPKPDGDIRPIIDPTRTARRYMAFRHPVTNQLQRYVALPFGASQSPPIFVELTTAATTIFQTECDRRGLSVTLFTYVDDFMIMGKTHADVVGAFAVMDELGAELGLEWKASKDRGRDVPLQQLDWA
;
A
#
# COMPACT_ATOMS: atom_id res chain seq x y z
N MET A 1 5.80 19.24 6.95
CA MET A 1 6.17 17.95 7.57
C MET A 1 5.24 17.59 8.72
N GLY A 2 5.06 18.43 9.75
CA GLY A 2 4.16 18.11 10.88
C GLY A 2 2.72 17.75 10.48
N ALA A 3 2.06 18.60 9.68
CA ALA A 3 0.70 18.36 9.20
C ALA A 3 0.48 17.00 8.49
N HIS A 4 1.52 16.44 7.86
CA HIS A 4 1.46 15.12 7.22
C HIS A 4 1.36 14.00 8.28
N PHE A 5 2.11 14.10 9.37
CA PHE A 5 2.04 13.14 10.47
C PHE A 5 0.79 13.30 11.32
N ASP A 6 0.29 14.53 11.48
CA ASP A 6 -1.03 14.76 12.08
C ASP A 6 -2.13 14.06 11.29
N ALA A 7 -2.04 14.08 9.95
CA ALA A 7 -2.96 13.35 9.08
C ALA A 7 -2.81 11.81 9.22
N LEU A 8 -1.59 11.28 9.33
CA LEU A 8 -1.36 9.85 9.58
C LEU A 8 -1.97 9.39 10.92
N LEU A 9 -1.84 10.21 11.97
CA LEU A 9 -2.43 9.94 13.29
C LEU A 9 -3.96 9.99 13.21
N ALA A 10 -4.52 11.01 12.55
CA ALA A 10 -5.96 11.14 12.37
C ALA A 10 -6.57 9.99 11.54
N ALA A 11 -5.81 9.45 10.58
CA ALA A 11 -6.20 8.30 9.77
C ALA A 11 -5.97 6.95 10.48
N GLY A 12 -5.43 6.93 11.69
CA GLY A 12 -5.14 5.69 12.43
C GLY A 12 -3.99 4.86 11.85
N ILE A 13 -3.15 5.45 11.00
CA ILE A 13 -1.96 4.79 10.42
C ILE A 13 -0.81 4.76 11.44
N THR A 14 -0.79 5.75 12.34
CA THR A 14 0.10 5.82 13.50
C THR A 14 -0.73 5.95 14.78
N GLU A 15 -0.14 5.59 15.91
CA GLU A 15 -0.70 5.85 17.24
C GLU A 15 0.29 6.66 18.09
N ALA A 16 -0.24 7.50 18.97
CA ALA A 16 0.54 8.33 19.88
C ALA A 16 0.70 7.65 21.25
N PHE A 17 1.86 7.83 21.87
CA PHE A 17 2.06 7.40 23.25
C PHE A 17 1.16 8.20 24.20
N ASP A 18 0.42 7.50 25.05
CA ASP A 18 -0.40 8.08 26.12
C ASP A 18 0.13 7.63 27.49
N PRO A 19 0.77 8.53 28.27
CA PRO A 19 1.24 8.23 29.61
C PRO A 19 0.12 7.81 30.59
N ALA A 20 -1.12 8.24 30.34
CA ALA A 20 -2.27 7.93 31.18
C ALA A 20 -2.83 6.52 30.94
N ALA A 21 -2.47 5.87 29.82
CA ALA A 21 -2.91 4.52 29.48
C ALA A 21 -2.19 3.42 30.28
N GLY A 22 -1.29 3.78 31.21
CA GLY A 22 -0.60 2.84 32.11
C GLY A 22 0.48 1.98 31.46
N THR A 23 0.76 2.17 30.17
CA THR A 23 1.87 1.53 29.44
C THR A 23 3.13 2.39 29.57
N SER A 24 4.30 1.79 29.79
CA SER A 24 5.55 2.56 29.85
C SER A 24 6.04 2.98 28.46
N GLU A 25 6.83 4.05 28.36
CA GLU A 25 7.44 4.46 27.09
C GLU A 25 8.31 3.36 26.48
N HIS A 26 9.01 2.59 27.32
CA HIS A 26 9.86 1.48 26.88
C HIS A 26 9.04 0.33 26.29
N ASP A 27 7.86 0.06 26.84
CA ASP A 27 6.93 -0.94 26.31
C ASP A 27 6.23 -0.45 25.04
N PHE A 28 6.01 0.86 24.93
CA PHE A 28 5.45 1.47 23.73
C PHE A 28 6.46 1.49 22.56
N ALA A 29 7.72 1.84 22.82
CA ALA A 29 8.78 1.97 21.83
C ALA A 29 10.13 1.46 22.36
N ALA A 30 10.63 0.39 21.73
CA ALA A 30 11.96 -0.15 22.03
C ALA A 30 13.07 0.62 21.27
N VAL A 31 12.76 1.14 20.08
CA VAL A 31 13.66 2.00 19.30
C VAL A 31 12.87 3.12 18.62
N VAL A 32 13.45 4.31 18.68
CA VAL A 32 12.99 5.50 17.94
C VAL A 32 13.91 5.70 16.75
N ASN A 33 13.37 5.56 15.54
CA ASN A 33 14.15 5.65 14.32
C ASN A 33 14.27 7.09 13.84
N PRO A 34 15.36 7.41 13.11
CA PRO A 34 15.43 8.65 12.36
C PRO A 34 14.36 8.68 11.28
N LEU A 35 13.85 9.89 11.04
CA LEU A 35 12.91 10.16 9.96
C LEU A 35 13.64 10.83 8.80
N HIS A 36 13.53 10.24 7.63
CA HIS A 36 13.94 10.85 6.37
C HIS A 36 12.72 11.24 5.56
N VAL A 37 12.89 12.21 4.66
CA VAL A 37 11.81 12.66 3.77
C VAL A 37 12.34 12.79 2.37
N VAL A 38 11.60 12.22 1.42
CA VAL A 38 11.82 12.41 -0.01
C VAL A 38 10.67 13.24 -0.58
N PRO A 39 10.95 14.39 -1.22
CA PRO A 39 9.91 15.15 -1.89
C PRO A 39 9.42 14.40 -3.13
N LYS A 40 8.12 14.42 -3.36
CA LYS A 40 7.49 13.98 -4.60
C LYS A 40 7.45 15.16 -5.60
N PRO A 41 7.40 14.89 -6.92
CA PRO A 41 7.33 15.96 -7.93
C PRO A 41 6.10 16.88 -7.81
N ASP A 42 5.02 16.42 -7.17
CA ASP A 42 3.79 17.17 -6.92
C ASP A 42 3.84 18.04 -5.64
N GLY A 43 4.99 18.09 -4.96
CA GLY A 43 5.18 18.85 -3.73
C GLY A 43 4.76 18.12 -2.45
N ASP A 44 4.18 16.92 -2.56
CA ASP A 44 3.90 16.05 -1.42
C ASP A 44 5.18 15.36 -0.93
N ILE A 45 5.15 14.77 0.26
CA ILE A 45 6.32 14.15 0.88
C ILE A 45 6.13 12.65 1.09
N ARG A 46 7.20 11.88 0.92
CA ARG A 46 7.28 10.48 1.35
C ARG A 46 8.11 10.39 2.63
N PRO A 47 7.49 10.16 3.80
CA PRO A 47 8.25 9.84 4.99
C PRO A 47 8.88 8.46 4.83
N ILE A 48 10.16 8.36 5.14
CA ILE A 48 10.93 7.12 5.16
C ILE A 48 11.42 6.93 6.58
N ILE A 49 10.99 5.83 7.19
CA ILE A 49 11.68 5.29 8.36
C ILE A 49 12.87 4.48 7.83
N ASP A 50 14.02 4.59 8.48
CA ASP A 50 15.14 3.66 8.30
C ASP A 50 15.09 2.61 9.42
N PRO A 51 14.57 1.40 9.17
CA PRO A 51 14.40 0.37 10.18
C PRO A 51 15.44 -0.74 9.98
N THR A 52 16.66 -0.39 9.55
CA THR A 52 17.79 -1.31 9.37
C THR A 52 18.10 -2.21 10.59
N ARG A 53 17.34 -2.10 11.69
CA ARG A 53 17.57 -2.80 12.96
C ARG A 53 16.41 -3.59 13.62
N THR A 54 15.18 -3.78 13.06
CA THR A 54 14.09 -4.78 13.41
C THR A 54 12.64 -4.23 13.48
N ALA A 55 11.61 -5.08 13.77
CA ALA A 55 10.17 -4.90 13.47
C ALA A 55 9.23 -4.39 14.61
N ARG A 56 8.17 -3.65 14.21
CA ARG A 56 7.04 -3.06 15.00
C ARG A 56 7.37 -2.25 16.26
N ARG A 57 7.87 -2.84 17.35
CA ARG A 57 8.34 -2.07 18.54
C ARG A 57 9.57 -1.19 18.25
N TYR A 58 10.13 -1.37 17.06
CA TYR A 58 11.23 -0.62 16.48
C TYR A 58 10.76 0.24 15.30
N MET A 59 9.49 0.65 15.23
CA MET A 59 8.95 1.54 14.18
C MET A 59 8.38 2.83 14.78
N ALA A 60 8.84 3.17 15.99
CA ALA A 60 8.53 4.44 16.61
C ALA A 60 9.39 5.57 16.01
N PHE A 61 8.85 6.78 16.03
CA PHE A 61 9.52 8.01 15.61
C PHE A 61 8.99 9.17 16.44
N ARG A 62 9.69 10.30 16.41
CA ARG A 62 9.23 11.55 17.05
C ARG A 62 8.65 12.48 16.01
N HIS A 63 7.48 13.02 16.31
CA HIS A 63 6.85 14.04 15.48
C HIS A 63 7.81 15.23 15.32
N PRO A 64 8.10 15.70 14.09
CA PRO A 64 9.21 16.63 13.84
C PRO A 64 8.99 18.04 14.39
N VAL A 65 7.76 18.37 14.84
CA VAL A 65 7.41 19.69 15.39
C VAL A 65 7.10 19.62 16.88
N THR A 66 6.25 18.67 17.29
CA THR A 66 5.76 18.54 18.67
C THR A 66 6.62 17.61 19.53
N ASN A 67 7.56 16.88 18.90
CA ASN A 67 8.40 15.87 19.54
C ASN A 67 7.63 14.69 20.17
N GLN A 68 6.32 14.60 19.90
CA GLN A 68 5.45 13.54 20.40
C GLN A 68 5.92 12.19 19.87
N LEU A 69 6.00 11.20 20.77
CA LEU A 69 6.36 9.83 20.41
C LEU A 69 5.17 9.14 19.74
N GLN A 70 5.38 8.64 18.53
CA GLN A 70 4.39 7.89 17.76
C GLN A 70 5.00 6.59 17.24
N ARG A 71 4.18 5.62 16.87
CA ARG A 71 4.61 4.40 16.14
C ARG A 71 3.63 4.02 15.05
N TYR A 72 4.13 3.37 14.00
CA TYR A 72 3.29 2.83 12.94
C TYR A 72 2.52 1.59 13.42
N VAL A 73 1.23 1.55 13.09
CA VAL A 73 0.39 0.35 13.29
C VAL A 73 0.14 -0.42 11.99
N ALA A 74 0.44 0.18 10.84
CA ALA A 74 0.48 -0.44 9.51
C ALA A 74 1.92 -0.67 9.00
N LEU A 75 2.08 -1.30 7.82
CA LEU A 75 3.38 -1.46 7.17
C LEU A 75 3.95 -0.09 6.77
N PRO A 76 5.12 0.33 7.29
CA PRO A 76 5.68 1.62 6.91
C PRO A 76 6.46 1.53 5.61
N PHE A 77 6.56 2.66 4.93
CA PHE A 77 7.52 2.87 3.85
C PHE A 77 8.96 2.87 4.39
N GLY A 78 9.87 2.20 3.67
CA GLY A 78 11.29 2.10 4.03
C GLY A 78 11.67 0.84 4.81
N ALA A 79 10.70 0.09 5.34
CA ALA A 79 10.99 -1.22 5.92
C ALA A 79 11.26 -2.28 4.86
N SER A 80 12.42 -2.93 4.95
CA SER A 80 12.87 -3.96 4.01
C SER A 80 11.95 -5.17 3.96
N GLN A 81 11.18 -5.43 5.02
CA GLN A 81 10.18 -6.49 5.09
C GLN A 81 8.81 -6.07 4.53
N SER A 82 8.55 -4.77 4.31
CA SER A 82 7.26 -4.33 3.77
C SER A 82 7.01 -4.87 2.36
N PRO A 83 7.96 -4.84 1.40
CA PRO A 83 7.75 -5.41 0.08
C PRO A 83 7.38 -6.91 0.08
N PRO A 84 8.12 -7.83 0.73
CA PRO A 84 7.74 -9.24 0.72
C PRO A 84 6.39 -9.52 1.39
N ILE A 85 6.06 -8.84 2.51
CA ILE A 85 4.74 -8.98 3.16
C ILE A 85 3.63 -8.47 2.23
N PHE A 86 3.85 -7.35 1.55
CA PHE A 86 2.88 -6.78 0.64
C PHE A 86 2.69 -7.68 -0.60
N VAL A 87 3.76 -8.31 -1.11
CA VAL A 87 3.69 -9.28 -2.21
C VAL A 87 2.83 -10.49 -1.84
N GLU A 88 2.91 -11.02 -0.62
CA GLU A 88 2.04 -12.11 -0.19
C GLU A 88 0.56 -11.70 -0.24
N LEU A 89 0.25 -10.50 0.25
CA LEU A 89 -1.10 -9.94 0.22
C LEU A 89 -1.60 -9.73 -1.21
N THR A 90 -0.80 -9.10 -2.08
CA THR A 90 -1.24 -8.81 -3.44
C THR A 90 -1.28 -10.06 -4.32
N THR A 91 -0.43 -11.05 -4.05
CA THR A 91 -0.53 -12.39 -4.67
C THR A 91 -1.86 -13.06 -4.31
N ALA A 92 -2.27 -13.03 -3.05
CA ALA A 92 -3.56 -13.57 -2.63
C ALA A 92 -4.73 -12.80 -3.28
N ALA A 93 -4.68 -11.47 -3.34
CA ALA A 93 -5.67 -10.65 -4.03
C ALA A 93 -5.76 -11.01 -5.53
N THR A 94 -4.63 -11.26 -6.18
CA THR A 94 -4.56 -11.69 -7.58
C THR A 94 -5.32 -12.99 -7.81
N THR A 95 -5.15 -13.97 -6.92
CA THR A 95 -5.89 -15.24 -7.01
C THR A 95 -7.39 -15.03 -6.85
N ILE A 96 -7.82 -14.15 -5.94
CA ILE A 96 -9.23 -13.80 -5.74
C ILE A 96 -9.80 -13.16 -7.01
N PHE A 97 -9.12 -12.16 -7.57
CA PHE A 97 -9.56 -11.47 -8.79
C PHE A 97 -9.60 -12.42 -10.00
N GLN A 98 -8.58 -13.27 -10.17
CA GLN A 98 -8.55 -14.24 -11.26
C GLN A 98 -9.71 -15.22 -11.15
N THR A 99 -9.96 -15.76 -9.95
CA THR A 99 -11.07 -16.68 -9.71
C THR A 99 -12.42 -16.06 -10.07
N GLU A 100 -12.62 -14.78 -9.72
CA GLU A 100 -13.85 -14.07 -10.06
C GLU A 100 -13.95 -13.77 -11.57
N CYS A 101 -12.85 -13.41 -12.22
CA CYS A 101 -12.82 -13.22 -13.67
C CYS A 101 -13.20 -14.52 -14.40
N ASP A 102 -12.60 -15.65 -13.99
CA ASP A 102 -12.90 -16.97 -14.54
C ASP A 102 -14.39 -17.32 -14.34
N ARG A 103 -14.93 -17.04 -13.14
CA ARG A 103 -16.36 -17.26 -12.82
C ARG A 103 -17.29 -16.42 -13.69
N ARG A 104 -16.90 -15.20 -14.05
CA ARG A 104 -17.64 -14.31 -14.97
C ARG A 104 -17.43 -14.67 -16.46
N GLY A 105 -16.58 -15.67 -16.75
CA GLY A 105 -16.29 -16.10 -18.12
C GLY A 105 -15.37 -15.14 -18.89
N LEU A 106 -14.64 -14.27 -18.18
CA LEU A 106 -13.72 -13.33 -18.80
C LEU A 106 -12.45 -14.06 -19.25
N SER A 107 -12.05 -13.89 -20.51
CA SER A 107 -10.83 -14.50 -21.03
C SER A 107 -9.61 -13.65 -20.70
N VAL A 108 -9.20 -13.62 -19.43
CA VAL A 108 -8.07 -12.82 -18.92
C VAL A 108 -7.08 -13.63 -18.08
N THR A 109 -5.86 -13.11 -17.97
CA THR A 109 -4.85 -13.54 -17.00
C THR A 109 -4.29 -12.33 -16.28
N LEU A 110 -4.29 -12.40 -14.95
CA LEU A 110 -3.77 -11.37 -14.06
C LEU A 110 -2.35 -11.72 -13.60
N PHE A 111 -1.47 -10.73 -13.66
CA PHE A 111 -0.11 -10.79 -13.12
C PHE A 111 0.08 -9.66 -12.13
N THR A 112 0.88 -9.91 -11.09
CA THR A 112 1.07 -8.93 -10.03
C THR A 112 2.52 -8.86 -9.63
N TYR A 113 2.99 -7.63 -9.44
CA TYR A 113 4.33 -7.34 -8.99
C TYR A 113 4.28 -6.25 -7.93
N VAL A 114 4.42 -6.66 -6.66
CA VAL A 114 4.30 -5.77 -5.50
C VAL A 114 2.94 -5.06 -5.50
N ASP A 115 2.87 -3.78 -5.89
CA ASP A 115 1.66 -2.96 -5.97
C ASP A 115 1.08 -2.80 -7.39
N ASP A 116 1.79 -3.27 -8.41
CA ASP A 116 1.35 -3.18 -9.80
C ASP A 116 0.64 -4.46 -10.25
N PHE A 117 -0.53 -4.29 -10.90
CA PHE A 117 -1.29 -5.36 -11.53
C PHE A 117 -1.27 -5.18 -13.06
N MET A 118 -1.05 -6.28 -13.78
CA MET A 118 -1.11 -6.34 -15.24
C MET A 118 -2.20 -7.31 -15.66
N ILE A 119 -3.09 -6.83 -16.54
CA ILE A 119 -4.21 -7.61 -17.09
C ILE A 119 -3.88 -7.93 -18.54
N MET A 120 -3.85 -9.21 -18.90
CA MET A 120 -3.78 -9.66 -20.29
C MET A 120 -5.11 -10.32 -20.66
N GLY A 121 -5.82 -9.79 -21.65
CA GLY A 121 -7.11 -10.33 -22.09
C GLY A 121 -7.10 -10.72 -23.56
N LYS A 122 -7.99 -11.66 -23.93
CA LYS A 122 -8.22 -12.05 -25.32
C LYS A 122 -8.82 -10.90 -26.13
N THR A 123 -9.71 -10.12 -25.51
CA THR A 123 -10.30 -8.92 -26.08
C THR A 123 -10.18 -7.75 -25.13
N HIS A 124 -10.27 -6.52 -25.63
CA HIS A 124 -10.31 -5.33 -24.78
C HIS A 124 -11.54 -5.32 -23.87
N ALA A 125 -12.67 -5.87 -24.32
CA ALA A 125 -13.87 -6.04 -23.50
C ALA A 125 -13.62 -6.95 -22.28
N ASP A 126 -12.84 -8.02 -22.44
CA ASP A 126 -12.44 -8.89 -21.31
C ASP A 126 -11.59 -8.11 -20.29
N VAL A 127 -10.66 -7.26 -20.77
CA VAL A 127 -9.81 -6.40 -19.92
C VAL A 127 -10.66 -5.39 -19.15
N VAL A 128 -11.62 -4.73 -19.82
CA VAL A 128 -12.57 -3.81 -19.16
C VAL A 128 -13.39 -4.55 -18.09
N GLY A 129 -13.84 -5.77 -18.39
CA GLY A 129 -14.54 -6.62 -17.41
C GLY A 129 -13.67 -6.93 -16.19
N ALA A 130 -12.38 -7.22 -16.39
CA ALA A 130 -11.45 -7.51 -15.31
C ALA A 130 -11.19 -6.27 -14.43
N PHE A 131 -11.09 -5.08 -15.02
CA PHE A 131 -11.03 -3.84 -14.25
C PHE A 131 -12.25 -3.66 -13.34
N ALA A 132 -13.46 -3.95 -13.83
CA ALA A 132 -14.67 -3.88 -13.02
C ALA A 132 -14.66 -4.87 -11.85
N VAL A 133 -14.16 -6.10 -12.06
CA VAL A 133 -13.95 -7.09 -11.00
C VAL A 133 -12.98 -6.58 -9.94
N MET A 134 -11.85 -6.00 -10.37
CA MET A 134 -10.83 -5.48 -9.47
C MET A 134 -11.31 -4.25 -8.68
N ASP A 135 -12.14 -3.39 -9.28
CA ASP A 135 -12.74 -2.25 -8.56
C ASP A 135 -13.71 -2.73 -7.47
N GLU A 136 -14.61 -3.66 -7.82
CA GLU A 136 -15.62 -4.19 -6.92
C GLU A 136 -15.00 -4.96 -5.75
N LEU A 137 -14.21 -6.00 -6.04
CA LEU A 137 -13.58 -6.82 -5.02
C LEU A 137 -12.43 -6.09 -4.32
N GLY A 138 -11.73 -5.19 -5.01
CA GLY A 138 -10.71 -4.36 -4.41
C GLY A 138 -11.29 -3.50 -3.29
N ALA A 139 -12.43 -2.85 -3.53
CA ALA A 139 -13.13 -2.08 -2.51
C ALA A 139 -13.54 -2.94 -1.30
N GLU A 140 -14.02 -4.17 -1.52
CA GLU A 140 -14.36 -5.11 -0.44
C GLU A 140 -13.16 -5.54 0.39
N LEU A 141 -12.00 -5.73 -0.27
CA LEU A 141 -10.74 -6.11 0.37
C LEU A 141 -10.01 -4.92 1.03
N GLY A 142 -10.52 -3.70 0.88
CA GLY A 142 -9.87 -2.48 1.37
C GLY A 142 -8.66 -2.04 0.53
N LEU A 143 -8.59 -2.45 -0.74
CA LEU A 143 -7.60 -2.01 -1.71
C LEU A 143 -8.11 -0.75 -2.43
N GLU A 144 -7.28 0.29 -2.44
CA GLU A 144 -7.58 1.55 -3.11
C GLU A 144 -6.74 1.73 -4.37
N TRP A 145 -7.41 1.99 -5.49
CA TRP A 145 -6.76 2.20 -6.79
C TRP A 145 -6.58 3.70 -7.06
N LYS A 146 -5.40 4.07 -7.56
CA LYS A 146 -5.20 5.41 -8.11
C LYS A 146 -5.63 5.43 -9.57
N ALA A 147 -6.93 5.59 -9.82
CA ALA A 147 -7.52 5.55 -11.17
C ALA A 147 -6.81 6.45 -12.20
N SER A 148 -6.24 7.59 -11.78
CA SER A 148 -5.46 8.48 -12.66
C SER A 148 -4.16 7.86 -13.20
N LYS A 149 -3.75 6.69 -12.69
CA LYS A 149 -2.58 5.93 -13.13
C LYS A 149 -2.96 4.71 -13.95
N ASP A 150 -4.23 4.36 -14.05
CA ASP A 150 -4.67 3.22 -14.83
C ASP A 150 -4.31 3.43 -16.30
N ARG A 151 -3.85 2.35 -16.93
CA ARG A 151 -3.53 2.33 -18.36
C ARG A 151 -4.21 1.12 -18.96
N GLY A 152 -4.81 1.27 -20.14
CA GLY A 152 -5.48 0.16 -20.83
C GLY A 152 -6.97 0.01 -20.53
N ARG A 153 -7.50 0.76 -19.57
CA ARG A 153 -8.92 0.72 -19.18
C ARG A 153 -9.83 1.17 -20.31
N ASP A 154 -9.68 2.42 -20.78
CA ASP A 154 -10.55 2.97 -21.82
C ASP A 154 -10.09 2.64 -23.25
N VAL A 155 -8.77 2.54 -23.45
CA VAL A 155 -8.15 2.31 -24.76
C VAL A 155 -7.15 1.16 -24.63
N PRO A 156 -7.17 0.15 -25.53
CA PRO A 156 -6.21 -0.94 -25.49
C PRO A 156 -4.77 -0.42 -25.63
N LEU A 157 -3.84 -1.05 -24.90
CA LEU A 157 -2.42 -0.66 -24.91
C LEU A 157 -1.67 -1.32 -26.07
N GLN A 158 -1.23 -2.57 -25.87
CA GLN A 158 -0.48 -3.35 -26.84
C GLN A 158 -1.30 -4.57 -27.23
N GLN A 159 -1.38 -4.84 -28.52
CA GLN A 159 -1.93 -6.08 -29.07
C GLN A 159 -0.75 -6.97 -29.48
N LEU A 160 -0.72 -8.18 -28.93
CA LEU A 160 0.26 -9.19 -29.32
C LEU A 160 -0.34 -10.01 -30.46
N ASP A 161 0.11 -9.74 -31.68
CA ASP A 161 -0.24 -10.57 -32.83
C ASP A 161 0.76 -11.73 -32.93
N TRP A 162 0.26 -12.95 -32.80
CA TRP A 162 1.05 -14.15 -33.03
C TRP A 162 0.85 -14.55 -34.49
N ALA A 163 1.85 -14.26 -35.33
CA ALA A 163 1.89 -14.66 -36.73
C ALA A 163 2.15 -16.17 -36.90
#